data_AF-A0A1H8DEI9-F1
#
_entry.id   AF-A0A1H8DEI9-F1
#
_cell.length_a   1.000
_cell.length_b   1.000
_cell.length_c   1.000
_cell.angle_alpha   90.00
_cell.angle_beta   90.00
_cell.angle_gamma   90.00
#
_symmetry.space_group_name_H-M   'P 1'
#
loop_
_entity.id
_entity.type
_entity.pdbx_description
1 polymer ?
#
loop_
_entity_poly.entity_id
_entity_poly.type
_entity_poly.pdbx_seq_one_letter_code
_entity_poly.pdbx_strand_id
1 'polypeptide(L)'
;MPFIAVLVVAWVMVTGLLLVLGAPFTVSAILAFVPALMTGGFTRLRWGPQPLKERQFAAKNEPPLTATYAADHIALDITTQRLWLKDLRGRTYILDRGEIAAWEHTWTDVANGFGKRSRIRNEIAIRTRRLETPVIQVAFRRYSDAFNGNRNFEQASEWQNRLTIFLNE
;
A
#
# COMPACT_ATOMS: atom_id res chain seq x y z
N MET A 1 -10.35 20.40 -9.56
CA MET A 1 -11.16 19.83 -10.67
C MET A 1 -11.09 20.59 -12.02
N PRO A 2 -10.02 21.32 -12.42
CA PRO A 2 -10.03 22.00 -13.73
C PRO A 2 -9.61 21.13 -14.92
N PHE A 3 -8.82 20.07 -14.71
CA PHE A 3 -8.15 19.35 -15.80
C PHE A 3 -9.10 18.52 -16.68
N ILE A 4 -10.10 17.85 -16.08
CA ILE A 4 -11.04 16.99 -16.82
C ILE A 4 -11.94 17.85 -17.73
N ALA A 5 -12.39 19.01 -17.25
CA ALA A 5 -13.21 19.92 -18.04
C ALA A 5 -12.48 20.45 -19.29
N VAL A 6 -11.20 20.83 -19.15
CA VAL A 6 -10.37 21.28 -20.28
C VAL A 6 -10.20 20.17 -21.33
N LEU A 7 -10.04 18.92 -20.88
CA LEU A 7 -9.86 17.76 -21.77
C LEU A 7 -11.12 17.43 -22.57
N VAL A 8 -12.29 17.52 -21.93
CA VAL A 8 -13.60 17.32 -22.60
C VAL A 8 -13.86 18.43 -23.62
N VAL A 9 -13.56 19.68 -23.28
CA VAL A 9 -13.74 20.81 -24.22
C VAL A 9 -12.80 20.68 -25.43
N ALA A 10 -11.53 20.34 -25.21
CA ALA A 10 -10.58 20.07 -26.29
C ALA A 10 -11.05 18.91 -27.18
N TRP A 11 -11.62 17.86 -26.59
CA TRP A 11 -12.17 16.71 -27.32
C TRP A 11 -13.33 17.09 -28.25
N VAL A 12 -14.29 17.88 -27.76
CA VAL A 12 -15.44 18.34 -28.56
C VAL A 12 -14.95 19.20 -29.74
N MET A 13 -13.99 20.12 -29.51
CA MET A 13 -13.48 21.00 -30.56
C MET A 13 -12.73 20.25 -31.66
N VAL A 14 -11.85 19.31 -31.31
CA VAL A 14 -11.08 18.54 -32.30
C VAL A 14 -12.01 17.64 -33.12
N THR A 15 -12.98 17.00 -32.48
CA THR A 15 -13.95 16.13 -33.16
C THR A 15 -14.83 16.93 -34.12
N GLY A 16 -15.33 18.09 -33.69
CA GLY A 16 -16.12 18.99 -34.55
C GLY A 16 -15.33 19.49 -35.76
N LEU A 17 -14.07 19.89 -35.56
CA LEU A 17 -13.20 20.35 -36.65
C LEU A 17 -12.94 19.25 -37.70
N LEU A 18 -12.69 18.01 -37.25
CA LEU A 18 -12.44 16.88 -38.15
C LEU A 18 -13.67 16.50 -38.97
N LEU A 19 -14.86 16.60 -38.39
CA LEU A 19 -16.12 16.37 -39.10
C LEU A 19 -16.38 17.42 -40.18
N VAL A 20 -16.09 18.70 -39.89
CA VAL A 20 -16.21 19.80 -40.87
C VAL A 20 -15.25 19.63 -42.05
N LEU A 21 -14.07 19.04 -41.80
CA LEU A 21 -13.06 18.77 -42.84
C LEU A 21 -13.33 17.47 -43.64
N GLY A 22 -14.49 16.83 -43.45
CA GLY A 22 -14.90 15.65 -44.21
C GLY A 22 -14.17 14.36 -43.83
N ALA A 23 -13.52 14.32 -42.67
CA ALA A 23 -12.89 13.09 -42.20
C ALA A 23 -13.98 12.03 -41.90
N PRO A 24 -13.79 10.77 -42.32
CA PRO A 24 -14.71 9.70 -41.95
C PRO A 24 -14.73 9.52 -40.44
N PHE A 25 -15.91 9.31 -39.87
CA PHE A 25 -16.16 9.25 -38.42
C PHE A 25 -15.23 8.27 -37.66
N THR A 26 -14.73 7.26 -38.35
CA THR A 26 -13.77 6.27 -37.86
C THR A 26 -12.40 6.87 -37.50
N VAL A 27 -11.93 7.88 -38.24
CA VAL A 27 -10.65 8.56 -37.96
C VAL A 27 -10.76 9.46 -36.71
N SER A 28 -11.90 10.12 -36.53
CA SER A 28 -12.19 10.92 -35.32
C SER A 28 -12.30 10.08 -34.05
N ALA A 29 -12.87 8.87 -34.13
CA ALA A 29 -13.00 7.96 -32.99
C ALA A 29 -11.63 7.38 -32.54
N ILE A 30 -10.72 7.09 -33.47
CA ILE A 30 -9.39 6.56 -33.17
C ILE A 30 -8.49 7.64 -32.55
N LEU A 31 -8.56 8.89 -33.04
CA LEU A 31 -7.82 10.02 -32.46
C LEU A 31 -8.28 10.36 -31.04
N ALA A 32 -9.53 10.06 -30.67
CA ALA A 32 -10.04 10.23 -29.30
C ALA A 32 -9.45 9.21 -28.29
N PHE A 33 -8.91 8.08 -28.76
CA PHE A 33 -8.31 7.06 -27.90
C PHE A 33 -6.89 7.43 -27.44
N VAL A 34 -6.17 8.23 -28.22
CA VAL A 34 -4.77 8.59 -27.92
C VAL A 34 -4.64 9.47 -26.65
N PRO A 35 -5.49 10.50 -26.43
CA PRO A 35 -5.49 11.24 -25.17
C PRO A 35 -5.94 10.41 -23.96
N ALA A 36 -6.88 9.47 -24.15
CA ALA A 36 -7.33 8.54 -23.11
C ALA A 36 -6.22 7.56 -22.70
N LEU A 37 -5.42 7.07 -23.66
CA LEU A 37 -4.23 6.25 -23.39
C LEU A 37 -3.10 7.05 -22.74
N MET A 38 -2.90 8.31 -23.16
CA MET A 38 -1.90 9.20 -22.56
C MET A 38 -2.28 9.63 -21.13
N THR A 39 -3.56 9.87 -20.85
CA THR A 39 -4.05 10.15 -19.49
C THR A 39 -4.13 8.91 -18.61
N GLY A 40 -4.47 7.75 -19.17
CA GLY A 40 -4.36 6.44 -18.51
C GLY A 40 -2.92 6.07 -18.14
N GLY A 41 -1.95 6.45 -18.97
CA GLY A 41 -0.52 6.28 -18.70
C GLY A 41 0.01 7.19 -17.59
N PHE A 42 -0.43 8.45 -17.52
CA PHE A 42 0.05 9.42 -16.52
C PHE A 42 -0.49 9.21 -15.10
N THR A 43 -1.62 8.53 -14.93
CA THR A 43 -2.13 8.20 -13.57
C THR A 43 -1.33 7.09 -12.88
N ARG A 44 -0.50 6.33 -13.61
CA ARG A 44 0.44 5.36 -13.00
C ARG A 44 1.70 6.02 -12.40
N LEU A 45 1.96 7.30 -12.67
CA LEU A 45 3.15 8.01 -12.16
C LEU A 45 2.99 8.65 -10.78
N ARG A 46 1.85 8.47 -10.09
CA ARG A 46 1.64 8.96 -8.71
C ARG A 46 1.67 7.85 -7.66
N TRP A 47 2.57 6.88 -7.86
CA TRP A 47 2.95 5.86 -6.87
C TRP A 47 4.39 6.09 -6.37
N GLY A 48 4.87 7.34 -6.40
CA GLY A 48 5.99 7.71 -5.54
C GLY A 48 5.55 7.57 -4.08
N PRO A 49 6.42 7.09 -3.18
CA PRO A 49 6.13 7.11 -1.75
C PRO A 49 5.73 8.54 -1.38
N GLN A 50 4.47 8.74 -0.98
CA GLN A 50 4.06 10.04 -0.47
C GLN A 50 5.01 10.38 0.69
N PRO A 51 5.57 11.61 0.76
CA PRO A 51 6.33 12.02 1.92
C PRO A 51 5.44 11.78 3.13
N LEU A 52 5.91 10.93 4.04
CA LEU A 52 5.17 10.56 5.24
C LEU A 52 4.95 11.85 6.03
N LYS A 53 3.75 12.42 5.96
CA LYS A 53 3.30 13.40 6.94
C LYS A 53 3.58 12.76 8.28
N GLU A 54 4.43 13.37 9.09
CA GLU A 54 4.94 12.84 10.35
C GLU A 54 3.78 12.22 11.16
N ARG A 55 3.67 10.89 11.12
CA ARG A 55 2.58 10.17 11.77
C ARG A 55 3.07 9.83 13.16
N GLN A 56 2.49 10.48 14.15
CA GLN A 56 2.65 10.09 15.54
C GLN A 56 1.78 8.86 15.82
N PHE A 57 2.39 7.82 16.38
CA PHE A 57 1.72 6.57 16.74
C PHE A 57 1.70 6.44 18.25
N ALA A 58 0.51 6.28 18.83
CA ALA A 58 0.35 6.13 20.27
C ALA A 58 -0.03 4.70 20.65
N ALA A 59 0.38 4.27 21.84
CA ALA A 59 -0.14 3.09 22.51
C ALA A 59 -0.51 3.45 23.95
N LYS A 60 -1.31 2.59 24.58
CA LYS A 60 -1.77 2.82 25.96
C LYS A 60 -0.56 2.84 26.90
N ASN A 61 -0.43 3.89 27.71
CA ASN A 61 0.63 4.07 28.71
C ASN A 61 2.06 4.15 28.14
N GLU A 62 2.21 4.48 26.86
CA GLU A 62 3.51 4.60 26.19
C GLU A 62 3.64 6.01 25.60
N PRO A 63 4.85 6.62 25.61
CA PRO A 63 5.06 7.87 24.90
C PRO A 63 4.89 7.65 23.39
N PRO A 64 4.33 8.64 22.67
CA PRO A 64 4.06 8.51 21.24
C PRO A 64 5.37 8.32 20.44
N LEU A 65 5.26 7.52 19.39
CA LEU A 65 6.36 7.17 18.48
C LEU A 65 6.25 7.98 17.19
N THR A 66 7.38 8.54 16.75
CA THR A 66 7.48 9.25 15.47
C THR A 66 8.14 8.34 14.44
N ALA A 67 7.35 7.79 13.52
CA ALA A 67 7.83 6.71 12.68
C ALA A 67 8.69 7.19 11.50
N THR A 68 9.85 6.56 11.31
CA THR A 68 10.65 6.67 10.06
C THR A 68 9.99 5.90 8.93
N TYR A 69 9.43 4.73 9.22
CA TYR A 69 8.66 3.91 8.29
C TYR A 69 7.30 3.57 8.86
N ALA A 70 6.24 3.63 8.05
CA ALA A 70 4.89 3.37 8.53
C ALA A 70 4.01 2.64 7.50
N ALA A 71 3.20 1.71 8.02
CA ALA A 71 2.07 1.09 7.35
C ALA A 71 0.85 1.12 8.30
N ASP A 72 -0.27 0.53 7.88
CA ASP A 72 -1.55 0.73 8.58
C ASP A 72 -1.56 0.15 10.00
N HIS A 73 -0.82 -0.94 10.24
CA HIS A 73 -0.79 -1.66 11.52
C HIS A 73 0.62 -1.91 12.07
N ILE A 74 1.64 -1.28 11.47
CA ILE A 74 3.03 -1.39 11.92
C ILE A 74 3.76 -0.09 11.58
N ALA A 75 4.58 0.39 12.49
CA ALA A 75 5.41 1.56 12.29
C ALA A 75 6.73 1.40 13.04
N LEU A 76 7.82 1.86 12.45
CA LEU A 76 9.19 1.70 12.96
C LEU A 76 9.84 3.07 13.08
N ASP A 77 10.40 3.35 14.25
CA ASP A 77 11.29 4.48 14.50
C ASP A 77 12.72 3.95 14.67
N ILE A 78 13.58 4.26 13.69
CA ILE A 78 14.97 3.81 13.69
C ILE A 78 15.80 4.60 14.71
N THR A 79 15.42 5.85 15.00
CA THR A 79 16.17 6.73 15.91
C THR A 79 16.05 6.25 17.34
N THR A 80 14.82 5.93 17.76
CA THR A 80 14.55 5.44 19.12
C THR A 80 14.59 3.91 19.23
N GLN A 81 14.75 3.21 18.11
CA GLN A 81 14.74 1.74 18.03
C GLN A 81 13.45 1.12 18.59
N ARG A 82 12.30 1.76 18.28
CA ARG A 82 10.99 1.35 18.77
C ARG A 82 10.07 0.94 17.62
N LEU A 83 9.22 -0.03 17.90
CA LEU A 83 8.26 -0.60 16.96
C LEU A 83 6.85 -0.44 17.49
N TRP A 84 6.01 0.31 16.77
CA TRP A 84 4.58 0.37 17.03
C TRP A 84 3.86 -0.73 16.23
N LEU A 85 2.93 -1.42 16.87
CA LEU A 85 2.16 -2.52 16.30
C LEU A 85 0.69 -2.36 16.66
N LYS A 86 -0.19 -2.75 15.74
CA LYS A 86 -1.63 -2.90 16.00
C LYS A 86 -2.04 -4.34 15.74
N ASP A 87 -2.54 -5.02 16.78
CA ASP A 87 -2.97 -6.40 16.68
C ASP A 87 -4.28 -6.56 15.89
N LEU A 88 -4.65 -7.81 15.59
CA LEU A 88 -5.91 -8.15 14.90
C LEU A 88 -7.16 -7.69 15.67
N ARG A 89 -7.06 -7.52 17.00
CA ARG A 89 -8.14 -7.01 17.86
C ARG A 89 -8.15 -5.49 17.97
N GLY A 90 -7.23 -4.81 17.29
CA GLY A 90 -7.09 -3.36 17.27
C GLY A 90 -6.31 -2.77 18.46
N ARG A 91 -5.76 -3.60 19.36
CA ARG A 91 -4.90 -3.14 20.46
C ARG A 91 -3.54 -2.72 19.92
N THR A 92 -3.03 -1.63 20.45
CA THR A 92 -1.77 -1.02 20.03
C THR A 92 -0.70 -1.25 21.06
N TYR A 93 0.51 -1.54 20.59
CA TYR A 93 1.69 -1.77 21.41
C TYR A 93 2.82 -0.92 20.86
N ILE A 94 3.66 -0.40 21.75
CA ILE A 94 4.99 0.07 21.39
C ILE A 94 5.97 -0.86 22.09
N LEU A 95 6.88 -1.42 21.31
CA LEU A 95 7.91 -2.34 21.77
C LEU A 95 9.27 -1.72 21.51
N ASP A 96 10.16 -1.82 22.48
CA ASP A 96 11.57 -1.56 22.25
C ASP A 96 12.20 -2.78 21.54
N ARG A 97 13.28 -2.56 20.78
CA ARG A 97 13.99 -3.65 20.08
C ARG A 97 14.32 -4.83 20.98
N GLY A 98 14.77 -4.55 22.21
CA GLY A 98 15.13 -5.57 23.21
C GLY A 98 13.95 -6.45 23.65
N GLU A 99 12.71 -6.04 23.39
CA GLU A 99 11.51 -6.82 23.72
C GLU A 99 11.09 -7.76 22.58
N ILE A 100 11.68 -7.63 21.40
CA ILE A 100 11.33 -8.43 20.23
C ILE A 100 12.28 -9.63 20.15
N ALA A 101 11.72 -10.83 20.27
CA ALA A 101 12.47 -12.08 20.25
C ALA A 101 12.67 -12.60 18.81
N ALA A 102 11.61 -12.58 18.01
CA ALA A 102 11.61 -13.05 16.62
C ALA A 102 10.39 -12.51 15.88
N TRP A 103 10.35 -12.70 14.56
CA TRP A 103 9.17 -12.47 13.74
C TRP A 103 8.96 -13.62 12.76
N GLU A 104 7.73 -13.77 12.27
CA GLU A 104 7.34 -14.77 11.29
C GLU A 104 6.28 -14.19 10.35
N HIS A 105 6.50 -14.29 9.05
CA HIS A 105 5.54 -13.85 8.02
C HIS A 105 4.77 -15.07 7.51
N THR A 106 3.44 -15.03 7.61
CA THR A 106 2.53 -16.09 7.17
C THR A 106 1.58 -15.56 6.09
N TRP A 107 1.24 -16.44 5.14
CA TRP A 107 0.26 -16.17 4.09
C TRP A 107 -0.43 -17.47 3.66
N THR A 108 -1.55 -17.35 2.95
CA THR A 108 -2.24 -18.48 2.33
C THR A 108 -2.23 -18.34 0.81
N ASP A 109 -1.74 -19.36 0.10
CA ASP A 109 -1.84 -19.44 -1.35
C ASP A 109 -3.24 -19.91 -1.76
N VAL A 110 -3.89 -19.17 -2.66
CA VAL A 110 -5.20 -19.52 -3.24
C VAL A 110 -5.09 -19.48 -4.76
N ALA A 111 -5.59 -20.51 -5.43
CA ALA A 111 -5.69 -20.56 -6.88
C ALA A 111 -7.12 -20.23 -7.32
N ASN A 112 -7.28 -19.42 -8.36
CA ASN A 112 -8.58 -19.25 -9.02
C ASN A 112 -8.84 -20.38 -10.04
N GLY A 113 -10.05 -20.44 -10.59
CA GLY A 113 -10.42 -21.43 -11.62
C GLY A 113 -9.59 -21.36 -12.92
N PHE A 114 -8.79 -20.29 -13.11
CA PHE A 114 -7.86 -20.11 -14.23
C PHE A 114 -6.40 -20.44 -13.85
N GLY A 115 -6.16 -21.03 -12.68
CA GLY A 115 -4.82 -21.40 -12.20
C GLY A 115 -3.94 -20.24 -11.72
N LYS A 116 -4.43 -19.01 -11.71
CA LYS A 116 -3.70 -17.86 -11.16
C LYS A 116 -3.65 -17.98 -9.63
N ARG A 117 -2.43 -17.94 -9.08
CA ARG A 117 -2.19 -17.96 -7.64
C ARG A 117 -2.20 -16.54 -7.07
N SER A 118 -2.88 -16.39 -5.95
CA SER A 118 -2.93 -15.18 -5.14
C SER A 118 -2.56 -15.52 -3.71
N ARG A 119 -1.80 -14.63 -3.05
CA ARG A 119 -1.45 -14.74 -1.63
C ARG A 119 -2.37 -13.85 -0.82
N ILE A 120 -3.11 -14.46 0.10
CA ILE A 120 -4.10 -13.79 0.95
C ILE A 120 -3.75 -14.00 2.42
N ARG A 121 -4.48 -13.31 3.33
CA ARG A 121 -4.27 -13.41 4.79
C ARG A 121 -2.79 -13.20 5.17
N ASN A 122 -2.20 -12.14 4.62
CA ASN A 122 -0.81 -11.81 4.85
C ASN A 122 -0.66 -11.21 6.26
N GLU A 123 0.07 -11.90 7.13
CA GLU A 123 0.22 -11.54 8.54
C GLU A 123 1.68 -11.65 8.97
N ILE A 124 2.11 -10.76 9.86
CA ILE A 124 3.40 -10.89 10.55
C ILE A 124 3.11 -11.13 12.04
N ALA A 125 3.59 -12.26 12.56
CA ALA A 125 3.58 -12.58 13.97
C ALA A 125 4.90 -12.11 14.60
N ILE A 126 4.84 -11.14 15.50
CA ILE A 126 5.97 -10.68 16.30
C ILE A 126 5.96 -11.45 17.62
N ARG A 127 7.02 -12.24 17.86
CA ARG A 127 7.24 -12.92 19.14
C ARG A 127 7.95 -11.96 20.08
N THR A 128 7.39 -11.74 21.25
CA THR A 128 7.93 -10.80 22.24
C THR A 128 8.56 -11.55 23.41
N ARG A 129 9.38 -10.86 24.20
CA ARG A 129 9.90 -11.32 25.49
C ARG A 129 8.95 -10.99 26.64
N ARG A 130 7.80 -10.36 26.38
CA ARG A 130 6.78 -10.04 27.39
C ARG A 130 5.95 -11.28 27.71
N LEU A 131 5.80 -11.61 28.99
CA LEU A 131 4.99 -12.75 29.44
C LEU A 131 3.50 -12.59 29.14
N GLU A 132 2.97 -11.37 29.24
CA GLU A 132 1.54 -11.10 29.05
C GLU A 132 1.10 -11.10 27.59
N THR A 133 2.03 -10.84 26.66
CA THR A 133 1.73 -10.73 25.22
C THR A 133 2.84 -11.39 24.41
N PRO A 134 2.97 -12.72 24.47
CA PRO A 134 4.09 -13.43 23.86
C PRO A 134 4.09 -13.34 22.33
N VAL A 135 2.92 -13.13 21.71
CA VAL A 135 2.78 -13.01 20.25
C VAL A 135 1.81 -11.87 19.92
N ILE A 136 2.23 -11.00 19.00
CA ILE A 136 1.41 -9.93 18.42
C ILE A 136 1.29 -10.18 16.92
N GLN A 137 0.08 -10.41 16.44
CA GLN A 137 -0.20 -10.63 15.02
C GLN A 137 -0.64 -9.34 14.34
N VAL A 138 0.04 -8.99 13.26
CA VAL A 138 -0.22 -7.80 12.46
C VAL A 138 -0.69 -8.20 11.07
N ALA A 139 -1.91 -7.83 10.69
CA ALA A 139 -2.46 -8.11 9.36
C ALA A 139 -2.15 -7.00 8.34
N PHE A 140 -1.78 -7.42 7.14
CA PHE A 140 -1.66 -6.59 5.95
C PHE A 140 -2.90 -6.78 5.08
N ARG A 141 -3.86 -5.86 5.21
CA ARG A 141 -5.19 -5.93 4.57
C ARG A 141 -5.61 -4.63 3.90
N ARG A 142 -4.64 -3.82 3.45
CA ARG A 142 -4.90 -2.55 2.77
C ARG A 142 -5.66 -2.77 1.47
N TYR A 143 -5.32 -3.84 0.75
CA TYR A 143 -5.94 -4.22 -0.50
C TYR A 143 -6.90 -5.39 -0.29
N SER A 144 -7.93 -5.49 -1.14
CA SER A 144 -8.85 -6.63 -1.14
C SER A 144 -8.11 -7.91 -1.56
N ASP A 145 -8.27 -8.98 -0.78
CA ASP A 145 -7.71 -10.30 -1.08
C ASP A 145 -8.18 -10.85 -2.43
N ALA A 146 -9.41 -10.52 -2.86
CA ALA A 146 -9.99 -11.00 -4.12
C ALA A 146 -9.37 -10.34 -5.36
N PHE A 147 -9.05 -9.04 -5.27
CA PHE A 147 -8.63 -8.26 -6.43
C PHE A 147 -7.14 -7.89 -6.44
N ASN A 148 -6.51 -7.79 -5.27
CA ASN A 148 -5.15 -7.27 -5.11
C ASN A 148 -4.40 -7.87 -3.90
N GLY A 149 -4.72 -9.10 -3.47
CA GLY A 149 -4.07 -9.75 -2.33
C GLY A 149 -2.54 -9.81 -2.42
N ASN A 150 -1.98 -9.98 -3.63
CA ASN A 150 -0.53 -10.00 -3.84
C ASN A 150 0.17 -8.70 -3.42
N ARG A 151 -0.52 -7.55 -3.47
CA ARG A 151 0.06 -6.27 -2.99
C ARG A 151 0.16 -6.22 -1.47
N ASN A 152 -0.75 -6.89 -0.76
CA ASN A 152 -0.63 -7.07 0.69
C ASN A 152 0.60 -7.95 1.00
N PHE A 153 0.82 -9.02 0.23
CA PHE A 153 2.00 -9.88 0.36
C PHE A 153 3.31 -9.13 0.10
N GLU A 154 3.37 -8.33 -0.97
CA GLU A 154 4.54 -7.49 -1.29
C GLU A 154 4.85 -6.54 -0.13
N GLN A 155 3.83 -5.85 0.39
CA GLN A 155 3.99 -4.96 1.53
C GLN A 155 4.45 -5.70 2.79
N ALA A 156 3.87 -6.85 3.10
CA ALA A 156 4.31 -7.67 4.24
C ALA A 156 5.76 -8.16 4.07
N SER A 157 6.16 -8.54 2.85
CA SER A 157 7.52 -8.96 2.53
C SER A 157 8.53 -7.82 2.68
N GLU A 158 8.18 -6.60 2.26
CA GLU A 158 9.01 -5.42 2.52
C GLU A 158 9.21 -5.19 4.02
N TRP A 159 8.14 -5.33 4.81
CA TRP A 159 8.20 -5.16 6.25
C TRP A 159 9.01 -6.25 6.94
N GLN A 160 8.90 -7.50 6.47
CA GLN A 160 9.76 -8.58 6.88
C GLN A 160 11.25 -8.24 6.67
N ASN A 161 11.62 -7.71 5.50
CA ASN A 161 13.00 -7.29 5.24
C ASN A 161 13.45 -6.18 6.19
N ARG A 162 12.61 -5.15 6.41
CA ARG A 162 12.91 -4.07 7.36
C ARG A 162 13.08 -4.58 8.80
N LEU A 163 12.22 -5.50 9.25
CA LEU A 163 12.32 -6.12 10.57
C LEU A 163 13.58 -7.00 10.70
N THR A 164 13.97 -7.69 9.63
CA THR A 164 15.21 -8.47 9.59
C THR A 164 16.43 -7.58 9.82
N ILE A 165 16.51 -6.47 9.09
CA ILE A 165 17.59 -5.49 9.22
C ILE A 165 17.59 -4.91 10.63
N PHE A 166 16.42 -4.43 11.09
CA PHE A 166 16.26 -3.82 12.40
C PHE A 166 16.67 -4.72 13.57
N LEU A 167 16.43 -6.04 13.51
CA LEU A 167 16.80 -6.94 14.60
C LEU A 167 18.26 -7.38 14.56
N ASN A 168 18.88 -7.43 13.38
CA ASN A 168 20.22 -8.00 13.19
C ASN A 168 21.37 -6.98 13.25
N GLU A 169 21.11 -5.69 13.08
CA GLU A 169 22.13 -4.61 13.12
C GLU A 169 22.40 -4.09 14.52
#